data_AF-A0A0F9UWU7-F1
#
_entry.id   AF-A0A0F9UWU7-F1
#
_cell.length_a   1.000
_cell.length_b   1.000
_cell.length_c   1.000
_cell.angle_alpha   90.00
_cell.angle_beta   90.00
_cell.angle_gamma   90.00
#
_symmetry.space_group_name_H-M   'P 1'
#
loop_
_entity.id
_entity.type
_entity.pdbx_description
1 polymer ?
#
loop_
_entity_poly.entity_id
_entity_poly.type
_entity_poly.pdbx_seq_one_letter_code
_entity_poly.pdbx_strand_id
1 'polypeptide(L)'
;MPQFILYADQPQTRRADGVNTLVVVAADPASAPAAARALVRGVAPDAFNDFRTVALGAGTEFVVEGSPLVGRPDNAEGFPTLGRGGQRTLTPA
;
A
#
# COMPACT_ATOMS: atom_id res chain seq x y z
N MET A 1 -16.15 -0.85 15.83
CA MET A 1 -15.22 0.27 15.60
C MET A 1 -14.95 0.36 14.11
N PRO A 2 -14.85 1.57 13.53
CA PRO A 2 -14.65 1.74 12.10
C PRO A 2 -13.30 1.18 11.65
N GLN A 3 -13.26 0.72 10.41
CA GLN A 3 -12.07 0.23 9.74
C GLN A 3 -11.57 1.25 8.72
N PHE A 4 -10.26 1.31 8.54
CA PHE A 4 -9.61 2.22 7.60
C PHE A 4 -8.55 1.48 6.81
N ILE A 5 -8.42 1.83 5.54
CA ILE A 5 -7.26 1.47 4.73
C ILE A 5 -6.31 2.67 4.67
N LEU A 6 -5.03 2.40 4.95
CA LEU A 6 -3.93 3.33 4.72
C LEU A 6 -3.12 2.79 3.55
N TYR A 7 -2.88 3.61 2.53
CA TYR A 7 -2.05 3.20 1.40
C TYR A 7 -1.17 4.33 0.88
N ALA A 8 0.00 3.95 0.36
CA ALA A 8 0.88 4.84 -0.38
C ALA A 8 0.26 5.13 -1.76
N ASP A 9 -0.45 6.25 -1.88
CA ASP A 9 -1.16 6.67 -3.09
C ASP A 9 -0.24 7.31 -4.14
N GLN A 10 1.02 7.54 -3.79
CA GLN A 10 2.05 8.10 -4.65
C GLN A 10 3.31 7.21 -4.66
N PRO A 11 4.08 7.17 -5.76
CA PRO A 11 5.30 6.38 -5.81
C PRO A 11 6.32 6.72 -4.72
N GLN A 12 6.48 8.00 -4.38
CA GLN A 12 7.43 8.49 -3.38
C GLN A 12 7.04 8.20 -1.92
N THR A 13 5.76 7.91 -1.66
CA THR A 13 5.30 7.57 -0.30
C THR A 13 5.51 6.10 0.04
N ARG A 14 6.00 5.31 -0.93
CA ARG A 14 6.28 3.90 -0.74
C ARG A 14 7.45 3.68 0.20
N ARG A 15 7.23 2.81 1.17
CA ARG A 15 8.21 2.36 2.15
C ARG A 15 9.10 1.27 1.56
N ALA A 16 10.37 1.27 1.97
CA ALA A 16 11.38 0.32 1.51
C ALA A 16 11.10 -1.13 1.95
N ASP A 17 10.35 -1.32 3.05
CA ASP A 17 9.96 -2.65 3.55
C ASP A 17 8.76 -3.27 2.80
N GLY A 18 8.19 -2.54 1.83
CA GLY A 18 7.08 -3.01 1.00
C GLY A 18 5.71 -2.95 1.67
N VAL A 19 5.61 -2.53 2.95
CA VAL A 19 4.34 -2.43 3.68
C VAL A 19 3.67 -1.09 3.33
N ASN A 20 3.13 -1.04 2.11
CA ASN A 20 2.55 0.14 1.47
C ASN A 20 1.03 0.18 1.52
N THR A 21 0.39 -0.83 2.11
CA THR A 21 -1.06 -0.88 2.31
C THR A 21 -1.34 -1.60 3.61
N LEU A 22 -2.13 -0.99 4.49
CA LEU A 22 -2.54 -1.55 5.77
C LEU A 22 -4.04 -1.36 5.96
N VAL A 23 -4.68 -2.32 6.61
CA VAL A 23 -6.05 -2.19 7.10
C VAL A 23 -6.00 -2.17 8.62
N VAL A 24 -6.61 -1.15 9.23
CA VAL A 24 -6.58 -0.92 10.67
C VAL A 24 -7.97 -0.65 11.22
N VAL A 25 -8.15 -0.89 12.51
CA VAL A 25 -9.31 -0.44 13.28
C VAL A 25 -8.89 0.80 14.07
N ALA A 26 -9.64 1.89 13.96
CA ALA A 26 -9.40 3.13 14.69
C ALA A 26 -10.72 3.80 15.10
N ALA A 27 -10.68 4.87 15.89
CA ALA A 27 -11.88 5.60 16.27
C ALA A 27 -12.37 6.51 15.14
N ASP A 28 -11.43 7.10 14.39
CA ASP A 28 -11.64 8.09 13.35
C ASP A 28 -10.46 8.08 12.34
N PRO A 29 -10.56 8.78 11.20
CA PRO A 29 -9.48 8.83 10.22
C PRO A 29 -8.16 9.41 10.77
N ALA A 30 -8.22 10.33 11.73
CA ALA A 30 -7.04 11.01 12.28
C ALA A 30 -6.21 10.08 13.18
N SER A 31 -6.84 9.10 13.83
CA SER A 31 -6.20 8.09 14.68
C SER A 31 -5.69 6.86 13.90
N ALA A 32 -6.11 6.68 12.65
CA ALA A 32 -5.73 5.53 11.83
C ALA A 32 -4.20 5.39 11.60
N PRO A 33 -3.41 6.47 11.37
CA PRO A 33 -1.96 6.35 11.28
C PRO A 33 -1.32 5.84 12.57
N ALA A 34 -1.85 6.21 13.74
CA ALA A 34 -1.34 5.71 15.02
C ALA A 34 -1.61 4.20 15.19
N ALA A 35 -2.79 3.74 14.78
CA ALA A 35 -3.12 2.32 14.75
C ALA A 35 -2.21 1.54 13.79
N ALA A 36 -1.90 2.09 12.61
CA ALA A 36 -0.98 1.47 11.65
C ALA A 36 0.45 1.35 12.20
N ARG A 37 0.95 2.39 12.88
CA ARG A 37 2.26 2.36 13.56
C ARG A 37 2.36 1.24 14.59
N ALA A 38 1.28 0.95 15.32
CA ALA A 38 1.26 -0.13 16.31
C ALA A 38 1.42 -1.54 15.69
N LEU A 39 1.13 -1.71 14.39
CA LEU A 39 1.24 -2.99 13.69
C LEU A 39 2.63 -3.24 13.09
N VAL A 40 3.42 -2.19 12.86
CA VAL A 40 4.72 -2.28 12.17
C VAL A 40 5.85 -1.97 13.15
N ARG A 41 6.68 -2.97 13.45
CA ARG A 41 7.80 -2.83 14.38
C ARG A 41 8.89 -1.90 13.82
N GLY A 42 9.43 -1.04 14.68
CA GLY A 42 10.60 -0.20 14.35
C GLY A 42 10.30 0.93 13.38
N VAL A 43 9.04 1.31 13.18
CA VAL A 43 8.66 2.36 12.25
C VAL A 43 8.80 3.76 12.88
N ALA A 44 9.21 4.74 12.09
CA ALA A 44 9.31 6.13 12.53
C ALA A 44 7.92 6.70 12.90
N PRO A 45 7.82 7.64 13.86
CA PRO A 45 6.54 8.20 14.29
C PRO A 45 5.71 8.85 13.19
N ASP A 46 6.31 9.22 12.06
CA ASP A 46 5.68 9.91 10.93
C ASP A 46 5.54 9.03 9.68
N ALA A 47 5.91 7.74 9.76
CA ALA A 47 6.02 6.84 8.59
C ALA A 47 4.73 6.63 7.77
N PHE A 48 3.58 7.03 8.30
CA PHE A 48 2.28 6.95 7.61
C PHE A 48 1.57 8.29 7.49
N ASN A 49 2.24 9.42 7.78
CA ASN A 49 1.62 10.74 7.70
C ASN A 49 1.27 11.12 6.25
N ASP A 50 2.08 10.65 5.29
CA ASP A 50 1.85 10.86 3.85
C ASP A 50 1.04 9.73 3.20
N PHE A 51 0.54 8.77 3.98
CA PHE A 51 -0.33 7.72 3.47
C PHE A 51 -1.75 8.24 3.36
N ARG A 52 -2.41 7.90 2.26
CA ARG A 52 -3.83 8.19 2.10
C ARG A 52 -4.64 7.27 2.99
N THR A 53 -5.55 7.86 3.77
CA THR A 53 -6.47 7.13 4.65
C THR A 53 -7.88 7.18 4.09
N VAL A 54 -8.52 6.02 3.96
CA VAL A 54 -9.92 5.89 3.50
C VAL A 54 -10.69 5.02 4.47
N ALA A 55 -11.91 5.44 4.82
CA ALA A 55 -12.81 4.64 5.66
C ALA A 55 -13.35 3.44 4.85
N LEU A 56 -13.30 2.25 5.44
CA LEU A 56 -13.94 1.07 4.90
C LEU A 56 -15.39 1.02 5.43
N GLY A 57 -16.33 1.33 4.54
CA GLY A 57 -17.76 1.23 4.78
C GLY A 57 -18.34 -0.08 4.25
N ALA A 58 -19.65 -0.27 4.45
CA ALA A 58 -20.37 -1.34 3.78
C ALA A 58 -20.29 -1.15 2.26
N GLY A 59 -19.75 -2.14 1.53
CA GLY A 59 -19.60 -2.09 0.07
C GLY A 59 -18.32 -1.41 -0.42
N THR A 60 -17.34 -1.10 0.44
CA THR A 60 -16.04 -0.64 -0.06
C THR A 60 -15.27 -1.79 -0.72
N GLU A 61 -14.98 -1.63 -2.00
CA GLU A 61 -14.12 -2.52 -2.78
C GLU A 61 -12.75 -1.87 -2.98
N PHE A 62 -11.68 -2.66 -2.88
CA PHE A 62 -10.33 -2.20 -3.19
C PHE A 62 -9.50 -3.36 -3.74
N VAL A 63 -8.51 -3.03 -4.58
CA VAL A 63 -7.55 -3.98 -5.14
C VAL A 63 -6.17 -3.66 -4.58
N VAL A 64 -5.47 -4.69 -4.13
CA VAL A 64 -4.05 -4.59 -3.74
C VAL A 64 -3.23 -5.29 -4.82
N GLU A 65 -2.49 -4.51 -5.60
CA GLU A 65 -1.46 -5.06 -6.48
C GLU A 65 -0.15 -5.14 -5.70
N GLY A 66 0.31 -6.37 -5.44
CA GLY A 66 1.63 -6.59 -4.86
C GLY A 66 2.72 -6.08 -5.82
N SER A 67 3.79 -5.49 -5.28
CA SER A 67 4.91 -5.00 -6.09
C SER A 67 5.37 -6.04 -7.12
N PRO A 68 5.81 -5.60 -8.32
CA PRO A 68 6.50 -6.49 -9.25
C PRO A 68 7.71 -7.10 -8.53
N LEU A 69 8.08 -8.33 -8.91
CA LEU A 69 9.33 -8.92 -8.45
C LEU A 69 10.45 -7.93 -8.78
N VAL A 70 11.13 -7.39 -7.76
CA VAL A 70 12.41 -6.72 -7.97
C VAL A 70 13.33 -7.79 -8.56
N GLY A 71 13.86 -7.55 -9.76
CA GLY A 71 14.63 -8.54 -10.50
C GLY A 71 15.62 -9.27 -9.58
N ARG A 72 15.48 -10.60 -9.49
CA ARG A 72 16.48 -11.43 -8.80
C ARG A 72 17.77 -11.43 -9.62
N PRO A 73 18.95 -11.54 -8.99
CA PRO A 73 20.23 -11.65 -9.69
C PRO A 73 20.33 -12.77 -10.74
N ASP A 74 19.35 -13.69 -10.84
CA ASP A 74 19.32 -14.81 -11.81
C ASP A 74 18.03 -14.87 -12.66
N ASN A 75 17.28 -13.77 -12.80
CA ASN A 75 16.09 -13.75 -13.65
C ASN A 75 16.44 -13.63 -15.14
N ALA A 76 16.69 -14.77 -15.79
CA ALA A 76 17.05 -14.86 -17.21
C ALA A 76 15.95 -14.38 -18.19
N GLU A 77 14.70 -14.25 -17.74
CA GLU A 77 13.55 -13.90 -18.59
C GLU A 77 13.29 -12.38 -18.70
N GLY A 78 14.07 -11.55 -18.01
CA GLY A 78 13.88 -10.09 -17.97
C GLY A 78 12.72 -9.66 -17.08
N PHE A 79 12.54 -8.34 -16.89
CA PHE A 79 11.43 -7.80 -16.11
C PHE A 79 10.09 -8.23 -16.74
N PRO A 80 9.09 -8.69 -15.98
CA PRO A 80 7.77 -8.96 -16.55
C PRO A 80 7.19 -7.63 -17.06
N THR A 81 6.95 -7.54 -18.37
CA THR A 81 6.23 -6.43 -19.03
C THR A 81 4.72 -6.44 -18.74
N LEU A 82 4.27 -7.32 -17.84
CA LEU A 82 2.89 -7.56 -17.47
C LEU A 82 2.75 -7.43 -15.96
N GLY A 83 1.83 -6.57 -15.51
CA GLY A 83 1.32 -6.63 -14.14
C GLY A 83 0.66 -7.98 -13.89
N ARG A 84 0.63 -8.43 -12.63
CA ARG A 84 0.20 -9.80 -12.27
C ARG A 84 -1.30 -10.05 -12.55
N GLY A 85 -2.07 -9.00 -12.80
CA GLY A 85 -3.49 -9.05 -13.21
C GLY A 85 -3.74 -9.06 -14.73
N GLY A 86 -2.69 -9.17 -15.56
CA GLY A 86 -2.84 -9.13 -17.02
C GLY A 86 -3.21 -7.76 -17.60
N GLN A 87 -3.23 -6.71 -16.75
CA GLN A 87 -3.44 -5.35 -17.21
C GLN A 87 -2.18 -4.84 -17.91
N ARG A 88 -2.34 -4.44 -19.18
CA ARG A 88 -1.34 -3.60 -19.85
C ARG A 88 -1.32 -2.26 -19.13
N THR A 89 -0.13 -1.81 -18.74
CA THR A 89 0.10 -0.47 -18.20
C THR A 89 -0.66 0.53 -19.07
N LEU A 90 -1.65 1.21 -18.51
CA LEU A 90 -2.30 2.30 -19.19
C LEU A 90 -1.23 3.37 -19.43
N THR A 91 -0.74 3.47 -20.66
CA THR A 91 0.01 4.64 -21.09
C THR A 91 -0.90 5.85 -20.91
N PRO A 92 -0.41 6.98 -20.36
CA PRO A 92 -1.19 8.21 -20.37
C PRO A 92 -1.53 8.57 -21.82
N ALA A 93 -2.73 9.10 -22.02
CA ALA A 93 -3.13 9.71 -23.30
C ALA A 93 -2.22 10.89 -23.67
#